data_AF-A0A081CH49-F1
#
_entry.id   AF-A0A081CH49-F1
#
_cell.length_a   1.000
_cell.length_b   1.000
_cell.length_c   1.000
_cell.angle_alpha   90.00
_cell.angle_beta   90.00
_cell.angle_gamma   90.00
#
_symmetry.space_group_name_H-M   'P 1'
#
loop_
_entity.id
_entity.type
_entity.pdbx_description
1 polymer ?
#
loop_
_entity_poly.entity_id
_entity_poly.type
_entity_poly.pdbx_seq_one_letter_code
_entity_poly.pdbx_strand_id
1 'polypeptide(L)'
;MEAKPAVTVDEGSLATLPDPPARSFVGKVKRGVRALGTRDAWFGDHNYVALFTPTVPFLCKADTTSLPFYSVNARLPIFLACILGVQHFLAMAGGVVTPPLLIGGSSGANLGQEDTQFLIASTLIWCAFGTALQVSRNRIFKTKYYIGTGIISVTGASFATISIALSFFAQSYANGYCPTGANGVKLPCPQAVGAFLGTCCLCGLISIAMAFIPPKAIRKLFPPLIVGMMLTLIGASLVKSGITNWAGGSAPCATNHAIKCKIGSRMQFWGSAPLIGLGFTSFFTIILCEIFGSPFLKSASVFVGLVVGMIVAAATGYFNTTLMHNAPAGSFLWTKTFPLSIKPELILPLLAAYVVIVAETVGNVTASCDASRLPMDGTEFESRIQGGMLADSISATLAGLAMVPPLTTFSQNSGVISLTRNASRTAGYICAAMLFLAGIVGKFSSLFVAMPSSVLGGFTTFLFGSVAVAGIRIMAYAKWDRRARFIATSGMSLGLASLTVPSWFSYFFTYSGSNAGLKGLIQAIVLIVEEPYLISSLLAILLNTILPAEPEDEQASQLLEDDAASNSGSDVKIDSDQPAAEVPDLESGAPATEAAKKAWNQPGTFFGRK
;
A
#
# COMPACT_ATOMS: atom_id res chain seq x y z
N MET A 1 13.32 -42.47 -39.56
CA MET A 1 13.69 -42.35 -38.14
C MET A 1 14.92 -41.49 -38.08
N GLU A 2 14.76 -40.19 -37.84
CA GLU A 2 15.88 -39.27 -37.65
C GLU A 2 15.63 -38.48 -36.36
N ALA A 3 16.70 -38.38 -35.57
CA ALA A 3 16.71 -37.97 -34.18
C ALA A 3 16.42 -36.48 -34.01
N LYS A 4 15.57 -36.14 -33.03
CA LYS A 4 15.44 -34.78 -32.50
C LYS A 4 16.62 -34.48 -31.58
N PRO A 5 17.28 -33.31 -31.68
CA PRO A 5 18.26 -32.90 -30.68
C PRO A 5 17.54 -32.51 -29.38
N ALA A 6 18.03 -33.06 -28.27
CA ALA A 6 17.64 -32.69 -26.93
C ALA A 6 18.17 -31.29 -26.61
N VAL A 7 17.29 -30.38 -26.21
CA VAL A 7 17.69 -29.10 -25.59
C VAL A 7 17.55 -29.30 -24.09
N THR A 8 18.70 -29.53 -23.45
CA THR A 8 18.87 -29.42 -22.00
C THR A 8 18.75 -27.96 -21.61
N VAL A 9 17.80 -27.64 -20.73
CA VAL A 9 17.67 -26.30 -20.15
C VAL A 9 18.61 -26.24 -18.95
N ASP A 10 19.72 -25.53 -19.09
CA ASP A 10 20.58 -25.16 -17.97
C ASP A 10 19.88 -24.12 -17.09
N GLU A 11 19.62 -24.46 -15.84
CA GLU A 11 19.31 -23.51 -14.77
C GLU A 11 20.56 -22.69 -14.46
N GLY A 12 20.81 -21.60 -15.21
CA GLY A 12 21.92 -20.72 -14.86
C GLY A 12 22.45 -19.84 -15.98
N SER A 13 21.62 -18.99 -16.60
CA SER A 13 22.13 -17.78 -17.27
C SER A 13 20.98 -16.85 -17.62
N LEU A 14 20.84 -15.75 -16.87
CA LEU A 14 20.06 -14.58 -17.28
C LEU A 14 20.85 -13.85 -18.39
N ALA A 15 20.82 -14.40 -19.60
CA ALA A 15 21.36 -13.73 -20.77
C ALA A 15 20.48 -12.51 -21.09
N THR A 16 20.91 -11.32 -20.65
CA THR A 16 20.35 -10.04 -21.08
C THR A 16 20.57 -9.89 -22.58
N LEU A 17 19.51 -10.04 -23.37
CA LEU A 17 19.53 -9.63 -24.77
C LEU A 17 19.79 -8.10 -24.81
N PRO A 18 20.71 -7.61 -25.65
CA PRO A 18 21.00 -6.19 -25.74
C PRO A 18 19.76 -5.41 -26.19
N ASP A 19 19.50 -4.28 -25.53
CA ASP A 19 18.41 -3.37 -25.89
C ASP A 19 18.56 -2.94 -27.36
N PRO A 20 17.51 -3.09 -28.20
CA PRO A 20 17.58 -2.60 -29.57
C PRO A 20 17.70 -1.06 -29.57
N PRO A 21 18.40 -0.46 -30.55
CA PRO A 21 18.66 0.97 -30.58
C PRO A 21 17.37 1.80 -30.56
N ALA A 22 17.42 3.00 -29.96
CA ALA A 22 16.30 3.92 -29.86
C ALA A 22 15.77 4.30 -31.26
N ARG A 23 14.62 3.74 -31.65
CA ARG A 23 13.97 3.97 -32.95
C ARG A 23 13.04 5.19 -32.93
N SER A 24 12.98 5.87 -34.07
CA SER A 24 12.05 6.98 -34.36
C SER A 24 10.59 6.65 -33.98
N PHE A 25 9.88 7.64 -33.44
CA PHE A 25 8.48 7.58 -33.02
C PHE A 25 7.56 6.99 -34.10
N VAL A 26 7.79 7.36 -35.38
CA VAL A 26 7.02 6.88 -36.53
C VAL A 26 7.21 5.37 -36.73
N GLY A 27 8.42 4.85 -36.49
CA GLY A 27 8.72 3.42 -36.57
C GLY A 27 8.05 2.60 -35.46
N LYS A 28 7.85 3.19 -34.27
CA LYS A 28 7.10 2.57 -33.16
C LYS A 28 5.61 2.48 -33.49
N VAL A 29 5.02 3.54 -34.03
CA VAL A 29 3.60 3.58 -34.43
C VAL A 29 3.31 2.60 -35.56
N LYS A 30 4.12 2.58 -36.63
CA LYS A 30 3.92 1.68 -37.79
C LYS A 30 4.03 0.19 -37.44
N ARG A 31 4.91 -0.15 -36.48
CA ARG A 31 5.01 -1.52 -35.94
C ARG A 31 3.87 -1.85 -34.98
N GLY A 32 3.39 -0.89 -34.19
CA GLY A 32 2.18 -1.06 -33.38
C GLY A 32 0.96 -1.39 -34.24
N VAL A 33 0.79 -0.68 -35.37
CA VAL A 33 -0.28 -0.94 -36.34
C VAL A 33 -0.14 -2.31 -37.01
N ARG A 34 1.08 -2.74 -37.38
CA ARG A 34 1.31 -4.11 -37.92
C ARG A 34 1.11 -5.21 -36.87
N ALA A 35 1.50 -4.97 -35.62
CA ALA A 35 1.30 -5.92 -34.52
C ALA A 35 -0.18 -6.11 -34.21
N LEU A 36 -1.01 -5.06 -34.32
CA LEU A 36 -2.46 -5.16 -34.18
C LEU A 36 -3.12 -6.09 -35.22
N GLY A 37 -2.44 -6.42 -36.33
CA GLY A 37 -2.94 -7.31 -37.38
C GLY A 37 -2.57 -8.80 -37.23
N THR A 38 -1.77 -9.18 -36.23
CA THR A 38 -1.27 -10.56 -36.07
C THR A 38 -1.91 -11.28 -34.88
N ARG A 39 -2.39 -12.52 -35.09
CA ARG A 39 -3.02 -13.37 -34.05
C ARG A 39 -2.12 -13.56 -32.81
N ASP A 40 -0.81 -13.66 -33.01
CA ASP A 40 0.18 -13.86 -31.94
C ASP A 40 0.35 -12.63 -31.04
N ALA A 41 0.07 -11.43 -31.56
CA ALA A 41 0.13 -10.19 -30.77
C ALA A 41 -1.13 -9.99 -29.90
N TRP A 42 -2.26 -10.58 -30.31
CA TRP A 42 -3.50 -10.51 -29.56
C TRP A 42 -3.58 -11.62 -28.51
N PHE A 43 -3.39 -12.87 -28.90
CA PHE A 43 -3.58 -14.04 -28.04
C PHE A 43 -2.26 -14.73 -27.68
N GLY A 44 -1.34 -14.92 -28.62
CA GLY A 44 -0.11 -15.69 -28.37
C GLY A 44 -0.37 -17.12 -27.85
N ASP A 45 0.69 -17.86 -27.56
CA ASP A 45 0.61 -19.24 -27.06
C ASP A 45 0.77 -19.26 -25.53
N HIS A 46 -0.27 -18.84 -24.82
CA HIS A 46 -0.27 -18.78 -23.36
C HIS A 46 -1.39 -19.65 -22.77
N ASN A 47 -1.09 -20.32 -21.65
CA ASN A 47 -2.05 -21.19 -20.98
C ASN A 47 -3.03 -20.38 -20.12
N TYR A 48 -4.02 -19.77 -20.78
CA TYR A 48 -5.07 -18.98 -20.14
C TYR A 48 -5.90 -19.78 -19.13
N VAL A 49 -6.04 -21.09 -19.35
CA VAL A 49 -6.79 -21.98 -18.46
C VAL A 49 -6.15 -22.02 -17.08
N ALA A 50 -4.81 -22.10 -16.99
CA ALA A 50 -4.08 -22.10 -15.73
C ALA A 50 -4.28 -20.82 -14.89
N LEU A 51 -4.57 -19.68 -15.52
CA LEU A 51 -4.82 -18.41 -14.83
C LEU A 51 -6.19 -18.37 -14.13
N PHE A 52 -7.18 -19.06 -14.71
CA PHE A 52 -8.57 -19.06 -14.24
C PHE A 52 -8.98 -20.35 -13.51
N THR A 53 -8.18 -21.42 -13.57
CA THR A 53 -8.48 -22.66 -12.84
C THR A 53 -8.39 -22.48 -11.32
N PRO A 54 -9.47 -22.77 -10.57
CA PRO A 54 -9.44 -22.70 -9.11
C PRO A 54 -8.58 -23.82 -8.52
N THR A 55 -7.79 -23.50 -7.49
CA THR A 55 -7.02 -24.50 -6.76
C THR A 55 -7.91 -25.12 -5.68
N VAL A 56 -8.61 -26.21 -5.98
CA VAL A 56 -9.38 -26.96 -4.98
C VAL A 56 -8.43 -27.90 -4.21
N PRO A 57 -8.23 -27.71 -2.90
CA PRO A 57 -7.19 -28.38 -2.12
C PRO A 57 -7.33 -29.92 -2.03
N PHE A 58 -8.47 -30.49 -2.43
CA PHE A 58 -8.77 -31.92 -2.29
C PHE A 58 -9.08 -32.66 -3.61
N LEU A 59 -9.26 -31.96 -4.74
CA LEU A 59 -9.79 -32.54 -5.98
C LEU A 59 -8.85 -32.42 -7.20
N CYS A 60 -8.00 -31.39 -7.24
CA CYS A 60 -7.03 -31.24 -8.33
C CYS A 60 -5.66 -31.72 -7.85
N LYS A 61 -5.09 -32.75 -8.51
CA LYS A 61 -3.63 -32.95 -8.49
C LYS A 61 -3.00 -31.67 -8.99
N ALA A 62 -2.07 -31.13 -8.23
CA ALA A 62 -1.34 -29.91 -8.56
C ALA A 62 -0.41 -30.15 -9.76
N ASP A 63 -0.97 -30.27 -10.97
CA ASP A 63 -0.24 -29.89 -12.18
C ASP A 63 -0.26 -28.36 -12.25
N THR A 64 0.37 -27.73 -11.25
CA THR A 64 0.65 -26.30 -11.28
C THR A 64 1.76 -26.10 -12.29
N THR A 65 1.41 -26.01 -13.58
CA THR A 65 2.31 -25.41 -14.56
C THR A 65 2.66 -24.05 -14.00
N SER A 66 3.91 -23.92 -13.53
CA SER A 66 4.32 -22.74 -12.80
C SER A 66 4.16 -21.55 -13.72
N LEU A 67 3.35 -20.54 -13.32
CA LEU A 67 3.12 -19.37 -14.16
C LEU A 67 4.49 -18.78 -14.54
N PRO A 68 4.76 -18.56 -15.84
CA PRO A 68 6.04 -18.00 -16.27
C PRO A 68 6.20 -16.60 -15.68
N PHE A 69 7.40 -16.29 -15.21
CA PHE A 69 7.68 -14.97 -14.66
C PHE A 69 7.85 -13.95 -15.79
N TYR A 70 6.97 -12.96 -15.85
CA TYR A 70 7.05 -11.88 -16.84
C TYR A 70 7.86 -10.72 -16.28
N SER A 71 9.03 -10.47 -16.88
CA SER A 71 9.93 -9.39 -16.50
C SER A 71 9.37 -8.01 -16.81
N VAL A 72 10.00 -6.98 -16.24
CA VAL A 72 9.55 -5.58 -16.31
C VAL A 72 9.35 -5.05 -17.73
N ASN A 73 10.24 -5.43 -18.65
CA ASN A 73 10.20 -5.01 -20.05
C ASN A 73 9.65 -6.11 -20.98
N ALA A 74 9.05 -7.18 -20.43
CA ALA A 74 8.47 -8.26 -21.22
C ALA A 74 7.32 -7.73 -22.08
N ARG A 75 7.34 -8.11 -23.37
CA ARG A 75 6.24 -7.82 -24.29
C ARG A 75 5.16 -8.88 -24.12
N LEU A 76 4.06 -8.47 -23.54
CA LEU A 76 2.87 -9.31 -23.38
C LEU A 76 1.95 -9.18 -24.60
N PRO A 77 1.28 -10.26 -25.02
CA PRO A 77 0.12 -10.16 -25.91
C PRO A 77 -0.92 -9.22 -25.30
N ILE A 78 -1.60 -8.44 -26.15
CA ILE A 78 -2.50 -7.36 -25.70
C ILE A 78 -3.60 -7.92 -24.79
N PHE A 79 -4.18 -9.08 -25.13
CA PHE A 79 -5.23 -9.69 -24.32
C PHE A 79 -4.74 -10.12 -22.94
N LEU A 80 -3.55 -10.73 -22.84
CA LEU A 80 -2.97 -11.09 -21.56
C LEU A 80 -2.64 -9.82 -20.74
N ALA A 81 -2.05 -8.81 -21.38
CA ALA A 81 -1.75 -7.55 -20.74
C ALA A 81 -3.04 -6.88 -20.20
N CYS A 82 -4.15 -6.97 -20.94
CA CYS A 82 -5.46 -6.52 -20.52
C CYS A 82 -5.95 -7.25 -19.27
N ILE A 83 -5.91 -8.59 -19.25
CA ILE A 83 -6.34 -9.39 -18.10
C ILE A 83 -5.50 -9.05 -16.86
N LEU A 84 -4.17 -9.02 -16.99
CA LEU A 84 -3.27 -8.73 -15.88
C LEU A 84 -3.41 -7.28 -15.41
N GLY A 85 -3.63 -6.33 -16.32
CA GLY A 85 -3.91 -4.94 -15.98
C GLY A 85 -5.24 -4.78 -15.23
N VAL A 86 -6.29 -5.51 -15.65
CA VAL A 86 -7.56 -5.59 -14.91
C VAL A 86 -7.36 -6.20 -13.53
N GLN A 87 -6.53 -7.23 -13.40
CA GLN A 87 -6.21 -7.83 -12.11
C GLN A 87 -5.56 -6.84 -11.15
N HIS A 88 -4.56 -6.07 -11.60
CA HIS A 88 -3.98 -4.99 -10.80
C HIS A 88 -5.02 -3.93 -10.45
N PHE A 89 -5.88 -3.54 -11.39
CA PHE A 89 -6.97 -2.59 -11.13
C PHE A 89 -7.90 -3.10 -10.02
N LEU A 90 -8.39 -4.34 -10.12
CA LEU A 90 -9.31 -4.93 -9.14
C LEU A 90 -8.66 -5.05 -7.75
N ALA A 91 -7.39 -5.46 -7.69
CA ALA A 91 -6.65 -5.57 -6.44
C ALA A 91 -6.55 -4.22 -5.70
N MET A 92 -6.37 -3.12 -6.45
CA MET A 92 -6.09 -1.80 -5.90
C MET A 92 -7.33 -0.93 -5.74
N ALA A 93 -8.40 -1.18 -6.51
CA ALA A 93 -9.62 -0.37 -6.54
C ALA A 93 -10.22 -0.17 -5.14
N GLY A 94 -10.26 -1.22 -4.33
CA GLY A 94 -10.75 -1.12 -2.96
C GLY A 94 -9.93 -0.14 -2.11
N GLY A 95 -8.59 -0.23 -2.17
CA GLY A 95 -7.70 0.67 -1.45
C GLY A 95 -7.82 2.12 -1.93
N VAL A 96 -8.00 2.35 -3.23
CA VAL A 96 -8.10 3.68 -3.83
C VAL A 96 -9.43 4.37 -3.47
N VAL A 97 -10.54 3.63 -3.42
CA VAL A 97 -11.87 4.20 -3.18
C VAL A 97 -12.17 4.40 -1.68
N THR A 98 -11.46 3.70 -0.79
CA THR A 98 -11.71 3.79 0.66
C THR A 98 -11.41 5.18 1.25
N PRO A 99 -10.26 5.82 0.99
CA PRO A 99 -9.95 7.17 1.47
C PRO A 99 -11.01 8.24 1.16
N PRO A 100 -11.46 8.44 -0.10
CA PRO A 100 -12.51 9.42 -0.38
C PRO A 100 -13.84 9.06 0.27
N LEU A 101 -14.18 7.77 0.43
CA LEU A 101 -15.36 7.34 1.18
C LEU A 101 -15.27 7.72 2.67
N LEU A 102 -14.09 7.60 3.28
CA LEU A 102 -13.89 7.98 4.68
C LEU A 102 -13.97 9.50 4.90
N ILE A 103 -13.38 10.28 3.98
CA ILE A 103 -13.44 11.75 4.01
C ILE A 103 -14.88 12.22 3.79
N GLY A 104 -15.57 11.71 2.76
CA GLY A 104 -16.91 12.15 2.39
C GLY A 104 -18.02 11.60 3.29
N GLY A 105 -17.80 10.44 3.90
CA GLY A 105 -18.76 9.75 4.76
C GLY A 105 -18.97 10.40 6.13
N SER A 106 -19.84 9.78 6.94
CA SER A 106 -20.26 10.27 8.26
C SER A 106 -19.12 10.34 9.28
N SER A 107 -18.06 9.54 9.09
CA SER A 107 -16.88 9.55 9.94
C SER A 107 -16.01 10.78 9.72
N GLY A 108 -15.96 11.29 8.48
CA GLY A 108 -15.22 12.49 8.09
C GLY A 108 -16.09 13.76 8.07
N ALA A 109 -16.14 14.40 6.90
CA ALA A 109 -16.76 15.70 6.67
C ALA A 109 -18.25 15.65 6.26
N ASN A 110 -18.82 14.45 6.13
CA ASN A 110 -20.23 14.22 5.79
C ASN A 110 -20.73 15.05 4.58
N LEU A 111 -19.97 15.06 3.47
CA LEU A 111 -20.18 15.94 2.32
C LEU A 111 -21.49 15.67 1.54
N GLY A 112 -22.25 14.65 1.94
CA GLY A 112 -23.37 14.16 1.16
C GLY A 112 -22.92 13.28 -0.01
N GLN A 113 -23.89 12.71 -0.71
CA GLN A 113 -23.62 11.62 -1.65
C GLN A 113 -22.98 12.11 -2.94
N GLU A 114 -23.48 13.20 -3.52
CA GLU A 114 -22.94 13.70 -4.80
C GLU A 114 -21.48 14.13 -4.68
N ASP A 115 -21.12 14.83 -3.60
CA ASP A 115 -19.75 15.28 -3.37
C ASP A 115 -18.82 14.10 -3.08
N THR A 116 -19.31 13.09 -2.37
CA THR A 116 -18.55 11.83 -2.15
C THR A 116 -18.36 11.07 -3.46
N GLN A 117 -19.38 11.00 -4.32
CA GLN A 117 -19.28 10.38 -5.66
C GLN A 117 -18.23 11.10 -6.52
N PHE A 118 -18.27 12.44 -6.52
CA PHE A 118 -17.27 13.26 -7.21
C PHE A 118 -15.86 13.02 -6.65
N LEU A 119 -15.71 12.93 -5.33
CA LEU A 119 -14.42 12.72 -4.68
C LEU A 119 -13.82 11.35 -5.06
N ILE A 120 -14.63 10.29 -5.10
CA ILE A 120 -14.22 8.95 -5.56
C ILE A 120 -13.80 8.99 -7.03
N ALA A 121 -14.64 9.57 -7.89
CA ALA A 121 -14.37 9.68 -9.32
C ALA A 121 -13.05 10.41 -9.58
N SER A 122 -12.88 11.59 -8.99
CA SER A 122 -11.67 12.41 -9.14
C SER A 122 -10.44 11.70 -8.60
N THR A 123 -10.58 10.97 -7.49
CA THR A 123 -9.48 10.17 -6.91
C THR A 123 -9.04 9.07 -7.88
N LEU A 124 -9.96 8.31 -8.47
CA LEU A 124 -9.64 7.29 -9.46
C LEU A 124 -8.91 7.87 -10.68
N ILE A 125 -9.39 9.01 -11.20
CA ILE A 125 -8.76 9.68 -12.34
C ILE A 125 -7.35 10.17 -11.97
N TRP A 126 -7.16 10.79 -10.81
CA TRP A 126 -5.85 11.29 -10.38
C TRP A 126 -4.86 10.15 -10.08
N CYS A 127 -5.34 9.04 -9.49
CA CYS A 127 -4.55 7.83 -9.30
C CYS A 127 -4.08 7.22 -10.63
N ALA A 128 -4.89 7.31 -11.68
CA ALA A 128 -4.49 6.87 -13.01
C ALA A 128 -3.29 7.68 -13.53
N PHE A 129 -3.33 9.01 -13.39
CA PHE A 129 -2.22 9.88 -13.77
C PHE A 129 -0.97 9.61 -12.92
N GLY A 130 -1.12 9.51 -11.60
CA GLY A 130 -0.02 9.17 -10.69
C GLY A 130 0.61 7.82 -11.02
N THR A 131 -0.21 6.79 -11.27
CA THR A 131 0.27 5.45 -11.64
C THR A 131 0.99 5.49 -12.98
N ALA A 132 0.46 6.17 -13.99
CA ALA A 132 1.12 6.31 -15.28
C ALA A 132 2.48 7.03 -15.15
N LEU A 133 2.56 8.06 -14.30
CA LEU A 133 3.79 8.78 -13.99
C LEU A 133 4.81 7.88 -13.27
N GLN A 134 4.36 7.11 -12.29
CA GLN A 134 5.20 6.21 -11.48
C GLN A 134 5.73 5.01 -12.29
N VAL A 135 4.93 4.47 -13.21
CA VAL A 135 5.34 3.39 -14.12
C VAL A 135 6.28 3.91 -15.21
N SER A 136 6.16 5.19 -15.58
CA SER A 136 7.12 5.82 -16.48
C SER A 136 8.51 5.90 -15.84
N ARG A 137 9.55 5.92 -16.68
CA ARG A 137 10.93 6.17 -16.26
C ARG A 137 11.51 7.24 -17.16
N ASN A 138 11.05 8.47 -16.94
CA ASN A 138 11.44 9.60 -17.77
C ASN A 138 12.61 10.32 -17.09
N ARG A 139 13.73 10.47 -17.80
CA ARG A 139 14.86 11.25 -17.32
C ARG A 139 14.53 12.73 -17.42
N ILE A 140 14.79 13.48 -16.34
CA ILE A 140 14.59 14.93 -16.36
C ILE A 140 15.64 15.55 -17.28
N PHE A 141 15.18 16.38 -18.23
CA PHE A 141 16.05 17.00 -19.23
C PHE A 141 17.22 17.71 -18.57
N LYS A 142 18.45 17.42 -19.04
CA LYS A 142 19.73 17.98 -18.54
C LYS A 142 20.13 17.67 -17.10
N THR A 143 19.45 16.76 -16.38
CA THR A 143 19.88 16.36 -15.02
C THR A 143 20.16 14.86 -14.89
N LYS A 144 20.66 14.44 -13.72
CA LYS A 144 20.89 13.03 -13.35
C LYS A 144 19.64 12.35 -12.76
N TYR A 145 18.58 13.11 -12.51
CA TYR A 145 17.37 12.64 -11.82
C TYR A 145 16.35 12.05 -12.79
N TYR A 146 15.56 11.12 -12.26
CA TYR A 146 14.46 10.47 -12.98
C TYR A 146 13.12 10.89 -12.37
N ILE A 147 12.05 10.74 -13.14
CA ILE A 147 10.67 10.81 -12.67
C ILE A 147 10.05 9.45 -12.95
N GLY A 148 9.53 8.84 -11.89
CA GLY A 148 8.97 7.50 -11.88
C GLY A 148 9.99 6.40 -11.69
N THR A 149 9.50 5.22 -11.33
CA THR A 149 10.27 4.05 -10.89
C THR A 149 10.69 3.15 -12.05
N GLY A 150 9.97 3.20 -13.17
CA GLY A 150 10.15 2.24 -14.25
C GLY A 150 9.86 0.79 -13.84
N ILE A 151 8.95 0.57 -12.90
CA ILE A 151 8.36 -0.74 -12.60
C ILE A 151 6.85 -0.55 -12.40
N ILE A 152 6.09 -1.63 -12.27
CA ILE A 152 4.70 -1.49 -11.84
C ILE A 152 4.74 -0.89 -10.43
N SER A 153 4.17 0.30 -10.26
CA SER A 153 4.07 1.00 -8.99
C SER A 153 2.77 1.78 -9.04
N VAL A 154 1.69 1.14 -8.61
CA VAL A 154 0.36 1.74 -8.61
C VAL A 154 0.26 2.73 -7.45
N THR A 155 -0.28 3.90 -7.72
CA THR A 155 -0.51 4.94 -6.72
C THR A 155 -1.95 4.94 -6.26
N GLY A 156 -2.17 5.35 -5.00
CA GLY A 156 -3.47 5.50 -4.40
C GLY A 156 -3.44 6.49 -3.25
N ALA A 157 -4.60 6.85 -2.71
CA ALA A 157 -4.68 7.84 -1.64
C ALA A 157 -4.00 7.34 -0.34
N SER A 158 -3.12 8.17 0.24
CA SER A 158 -2.29 7.79 1.38
C SER A 158 -3.09 7.73 2.67
N PHE A 159 -3.13 6.56 3.29
CA PHE A 159 -3.81 6.32 4.56
C PHE A 159 -3.24 7.13 5.73
N ALA A 160 -1.96 7.49 5.70
CA ALA A 160 -1.36 8.39 6.70
C ALA A 160 -2.08 9.73 6.75
N THR A 161 -2.34 10.33 5.57
CA THR A 161 -3.02 11.63 5.49
C THR A 161 -4.50 11.54 5.85
N ILE A 162 -5.13 10.38 5.65
CA ILE A 162 -6.53 10.15 6.01
C ILE A 162 -6.72 10.11 7.52
N SER A 163 -5.81 9.47 8.26
CA SER A 163 -5.87 9.46 9.72
C SER A 163 -5.87 10.89 10.28
N ILE A 164 -4.94 11.73 9.78
CA ILE A 164 -4.88 13.17 10.13
C ILE A 164 -6.16 13.90 9.70
N ALA A 165 -6.66 13.64 8.49
CA ALA A 165 -7.89 14.29 8.01
C ALA A 165 -9.08 14.00 8.93
N LEU A 166 -9.26 12.74 9.33
CA LEU A 166 -10.35 12.33 10.22
C LEU A 166 -10.23 12.97 11.61
N SER A 167 -9.01 12.99 12.17
CA SER A 167 -8.72 13.66 13.46
C SER A 167 -9.01 15.17 13.37
N PHE A 168 -8.56 15.82 12.30
CA PHE A 168 -8.83 17.24 12.04
C PHE A 168 -10.32 17.54 11.85
N PHE A 169 -11.06 16.70 11.14
CA PHE A 169 -12.51 16.88 10.98
C PHE A 169 -13.22 16.73 12.33
N ALA A 170 -12.87 15.72 13.13
CA ALA A 170 -13.44 15.55 14.47
C ALA A 170 -13.21 16.80 15.35
N GLN A 171 -11.99 17.33 15.34
CA GLN A 171 -11.64 18.56 16.06
C GLN A 171 -12.34 19.79 15.49
N SER A 172 -12.52 19.88 14.17
CA SER A 172 -13.23 20.98 13.50
C SER A 172 -14.71 21.05 13.89
N TYR A 173 -15.38 19.90 14.07
CA TYR A 173 -16.74 19.85 14.61
C TYR A 173 -16.76 20.23 16.10
N ALA A 174 -15.80 19.75 16.89
CA ALA A 174 -15.73 20.05 18.32
C ALA A 174 -15.50 21.56 18.60
N ASN A 175 -14.70 22.22 17.76
CA ASN A 175 -14.38 23.64 17.89
C ASN A 175 -15.41 24.57 17.23
N GLY A 176 -16.46 24.03 16.60
CA GLY A 176 -17.50 24.82 15.94
C GLY A 176 -17.13 25.39 14.57
N TYR A 177 -16.00 25.00 13.97
CA TYR A 177 -15.65 25.39 12.61
C TYR A 177 -16.57 24.72 11.58
N CYS A 178 -16.93 23.45 11.83
CA CYS A 178 -17.92 22.75 11.02
C CYS A 178 -19.31 22.76 11.68
N PRO A 179 -20.38 22.91 10.90
CA PRO A 179 -21.75 22.99 11.44
C PRO A 179 -22.21 21.64 12.02
N THR A 180 -22.89 21.69 13.16
CA THR A 180 -23.57 20.53 13.76
C THR A 180 -25.07 20.82 13.88
N GLY A 181 -25.91 19.83 13.60
CA GLY A 181 -27.36 19.92 13.70
C GLY A 181 -27.86 19.76 15.14
N ALA A 182 -29.14 20.05 15.37
CA ALA A 182 -29.78 20.07 16.70
C ALA A 182 -29.63 18.77 17.52
N ASN A 183 -29.41 17.63 16.87
CA ASN A 183 -29.25 16.31 17.50
C ASN A 183 -27.78 15.84 17.59
N GLY A 184 -26.81 16.75 17.46
CA GLY A 184 -25.37 16.40 17.41
C GLY A 184 -24.94 15.75 16.08
N VAL A 185 -25.77 15.82 15.05
CA VAL A 185 -25.47 15.27 13.72
C VAL A 185 -24.49 16.21 13.00
N LYS A 186 -23.36 15.66 12.54
CA LYS A 186 -22.40 16.39 11.70
C LYS A 186 -23.08 16.83 10.39
N LEU A 187 -23.15 18.13 10.11
CA LEU A 187 -23.66 18.63 8.84
C LEU A 187 -22.52 18.72 7.80
N PRO A 188 -22.82 18.72 6.49
CA PRO A 188 -21.78 18.75 5.45
C PRO A 188 -20.80 19.92 5.61
N CYS A 189 -19.51 19.63 5.64
CA CYS A 189 -18.45 20.63 5.85
C CYS A 189 -17.42 20.62 4.69
N PRO A 190 -17.78 21.10 3.48
CA PRO A 190 -16.86 21.16 2.34
C PRO A 190 -15.67 22.09 2.57
N GLN A 191 -15.83 23.08 3.44
CA GLN A 191 -14.75 24.02 3.79
C GLN A 191 -13.58 23.35 4.51
N ALA A 192 -13.85 22.41 5.42
CA ALA A 192 -12.79 21.66 6.10
C ALA A 192 -12.03 20.76 5.14
N VAL A 193 -12.71 20.16 4.16
CA VAL A 193 -12.06 19.35 3.12
C VAL A 193 -11.17 20.22 2.23
N GLY A 194 -11.68 21.36 1.75
CA GLY A 194 -10.88 22.31 0.98
C GLY A 194 -9.68 22.88 1.75
N ALA A 195 -9.84 23.11 3.06
CA ALA A 195 -8.76 23.51 3.95
C ALA A 195 -7.69 22.43 4.14
N PHE A 196 -8.11 21.17 4.29
CA PHE A 196 -7.20 20.03 4.34
C PHE A 196 -6.42 19.88 3.02
N LEU A 197 -7.11 19.88 1.89
CA LEU A 197 -6.50 19.75 0.56
C LEU A 197 -5.53 20.91 0.24
N GLY A 198 -5.92 22.15 0.55
CA GLY A 198 -5.07 23.32 0.35
C GLY A 198 -3.80 23.29 1.22
N THR A 199 -3.92 22.86 2.48
CA THR A 199 -2.75 22.70 3.35
C THR A 199 -1.85 21.55 2.89
N CYS A 200 -2.42 20.45 2.39
CA CYS A 200 -1.65 19.36 1.78
C CYS A 200 -0.81 19.85 0.59
N CYS A 201 -1.35 20.68 -0.31
CA CYS A 201 -0.58 21.26 -1.41
C CYS A 201 0.64 22.06 -0.93
N LEU A 202 0.50 22.84 0.13
CA LEU A 202 1.61 23.61 0.70
C LEU A 202 2.66 22.68 1.31
N CYS A 203 2.23 21.75 2.17
CA CYS A 203 3.13 20.82 2.86
C CYS A 203 3.82 19.87 1.88
N GLY A 204 3.17 19.48 0.78
CA GLY A 204 3.72 18.58 -0.23
C GLY A 204 5.02 19.08 -0.87
N LEU A 205 5.23 20.40 -0.91
CA LEU A 205 6.50 20.98 -1.39
C LEU A 205 7.72 20.45 -0.63
N ILE A 206 7.59 20.11 0.66
CA ILE A 206 8.68 19.50 1.43
C ILE A 206 9.04 18.13 0.88
N SER A 207 8.06 17.32 0.49
CA SER A 207 8.28 15.98 -0.04
C SER A 207 8.97 16.01 -1.40
N ILE A 208 8.70 17.03 -2.21
CA ILE A 208 9.42 17.28 -3.47
C ILE A 208 10.87 17.66 -3.18
N ALA A 209 11.11 18.55 -2.22
CA ALA A 209 12.46 18.93 -1.81
C ALA A 209 13.25 17.72 -1.29
N MET A 210 12.61 16.87 -0.47
CA MET A 210 13.24 15.64 0.02
C MET A 210 13.53 14.62 -1.08
N ALA A 211 12.77 14.59 -2.17
CA ALA A 211 13.02 13.68 -3.29
C ALA A 211 14.36 13.95 -4.02
N PHE A 212 15.00 15.09 -3.77
CA PHE A 212 16.35 15.41 -4.25
C PHE A 212 17.47 15.06 -3.26
N ILE A 213 17.13 14.68 -2.03
CA ILE A 213 18.08 14.17 -1.04
C ILE A 213 18.51 12.76 -1.48
N PRO A 214 19.80 12.39 -1.33
CA PRO A 214 20.26 11.04 -1.66
C PRO A 214 19.41 9.97 -0.94
N PRO A 215 18.87 8.96 -1.65
CA PRO A 215 17.97 7.99 -1.02
C PRO A 215 18.63 7.19 0.10
N LYS A 216 19.95 6.97 0.04
CA LYS A 216 20.75 6.43 1.15
C LYS A 216 20.56 7.20 2.47
N ALA A 217 20.51 8.52 2.44
CA ALA A 217 20.33 9.32 3.66
C ALA A 217 18.92 9.15 4.25
N ILE A 218 17.89 9.11 3.38
CA ILE A 218 16.51 8.86 3.80
C ILE A 218 16.37 7.45 4.39
N ARG A 219 16.98 6.43 3.77
CA ARG A 219 16.99 5.05 4.29
C ARG A 219 17.72 4.91 5.63
N LYS A 220 18.75 5.74 5.88
CA LYS A 220 19.43 5.79 7.17
C LYS A 220 18.54 6.40 8.26
N LEU A 221 17.75 7.42 7.90
CA LEU A 221 16.82 8.09 8.82
C LEU A 221 15.57 7.23 9.09
N PHE A 222 15.07 6.54 8.07
CA PHE A 222 13.90 5.68 8.10
C PHE A 222 14.29 4.24 7.74
N PRO A 223 14.99 3.52 8.63
CA PRO A 223 15.26 2.10 8.41
C PRO A 223 13.95 1.29 8.38
N PRO A 224 13.95 0.08 7.79
CA PRO A 224 12.76 -0.76 7.67
C PRO A 224 12.00 -0.98 8.98
N LEU A 225 12.73 -0.98 10.11
CA LEU A 225 12.15 -1.05 11.45
C LEU A 225 11.14 0.09 11.70
N ILE A 226 11.55 1.34 11.44
CA ILE A 226 10.73 2.52 11.68
C ILE A 226 9.56 2.57 10.69
N VAL A 227 9.84 2.36 9.41
CA VAL A 227 8.80 2.37 8.35
C VAL A 227 7.74 1.31 8.61
N GLY A 228 8.15 0.10 8.98
CA GLY A 228 7.23 -0.99 9.26
C GLY A 228 6.39 -0.77 10.53
N MET A 229 6.96 -0.19 11.59
CA MET A 229 6.18 0.21 12.78
C MET A 229 5.11 1.24 12.44
N MET A 230 5.48 2.27 11.67
CA MET A 230 4.56 3.33 11.25
C MET A 230 3.39 2.77 10.45
N LEU A 231 3.65 1.91 9.46
CA LEU A 231 2.63 1.26 8.65
C LEU A 231 1.72 0.34 9.49
N THR A 232 2.30 -0.35 10.46
CA THR A 232 1.53 -1.20 11.39
C THR A 232 0.54 -0.37 12.20
N LEU A 233 0.98 0.77 12.73
CA LEU A 233 0.14 1.68 13.51
C LEU A 233 -0.90 2.43 12.66
N ILE A 234 -0.58 2.80 11.41
CA ILE A 234 -1.55 3.37 10.45
C ILE A 234 -2.67 2.36 10.18
N GLY A 235 -2.33 1.10 9.91
CA GLY A 235 -3.32 0.04 9.73
C GLY A 235 -4.18 -0.14 10.98
N ALA A 236 -3.54 -0.24 12.16
CA ALA A 236 -4.22 -0.43 13.43
C ALA A 236 -5.18 0.72 13.79
N SER A 237 -4.80 1.98 13.54
CA SER A 237 -5.67 3.14 13.81
C SER A 237 -6.92 3.15 12.93
N LEU A 238 -6.78 2.76 11.67
CA LEU A 238 -7.89 2.74 10.71
C LEU A 238 -8.84 1.55 10.89
N VAL A 239 -8.38 0.43 11.47
CA VAL A 239 -9.27 -0.70 11.83
C VAL A 239 -10.44 -0.25 12.71
N LYS A 240 -10.24 0.74 13.59
CA LYS A 240 -11.33 1.36 14.38
C LYS A 240 -12.44 1.91 13.50
N SER A 241 -12.10 2.56 12.39
CA SER A 241 -13.09 3.05 11.43
C SER A 241 -13.77 1.92 10.67
N GLY A 242 -13.02 0.86 10.30
CA GLY A 242 -13.60 -0.31 9.65
C GLY A 242 -14.66 -1.01 10.52
N ILE A 243 -14.33 -1.28 11.78
CA ILE A 243 -15.24 -1.95 12.73
C ILE A 243 -16.47 -1.08 13.06
N THR A 244 -16.29 0.23 13.24
CA THR A 244 -17.45 1.12 13.50
C THR A 244 -18.40 1.17 12.30
N ASN A 245 -17.86 1.16 11.08
CA ASN A 245 -18.66 1.02 9.86
C ASN A 245 -19.33 -0.36 9.77
N TRP A 246 -18.63 -1.44 10.13
CA TRP A 246 -19.16 -2.81 10.10
C TRP A 246 -20.40 -2.92 11.00
N ALA A 247 -20.32 -2.39 12.21
CA ALA A 247 -21.44 -2.36 13.15
C ALA A 247 -22.64 -1.53 12.66
N GLY A 248 -22.49 -0.69 11.63
CA GLY A 248 -23.61 0.06 11.05
C GLY A 248 -23.31 1.52 10.71
N GLY A 249 -22.07 1.99 10.91
CA GLY A 249 -21.65 3.36 10.64
C GLY A 249 -21.41 4.17 11.91
N SER A 250 -21.05 5.43 11.73
CA SER A 250 -20.81 6.40 12.80
C SER A 250 -22.04 7.30 13.08
N ALA A 251 -21.96 8.14 14.11
CA ALA A 251 -23.01 9.02 14.64
C ALA A 251 -24.02 9.58 13.60
N PRO A 252 -25.33 9.71 13.93
CA PRO A 252 -25.99 9.46 15.22
C PRO A 252 -26.35 7.99 15.46
N CYS A 253 -25.93 7.12 14.54
CA CYS A 253 -26.21 5.69 14.57
C CYS A 253 -25.50 4.95 15.70
N ALA A 254 -24.22 5.27 15.93
CA ALA A 254 -23.41 4.71 17.00
C ALA A 254 -23.84 5.25 18.37
N THR A 255 -24.97 4.73 18.88
CA THR A 255 -25.49 4.97 20.24
C THR A 255 -25.63 3.63 20.96
N ASN A 256 -25.95 3.65 22.27
CA ASN A 256 -26.21 2.47 23.11
C ASN A 256 -27.52 1.74 22.70
N HIS A 257 -27.66 1.38 21.42
CA HIS A 257 -28.87 0.82 20.79
C HIS A 257 -30.13 1.66 20.99
N ALA A 258 -30.00 2.98 21.19
CA ALA A 258 -31.13 3.87 21.44
C ALA A 258 -31.84 4.28 20.14
N ILE A 259 -31.11 4.40 19.03
CA ILE A 259 -31.61 4.93 17.76
C ILE A 259 -31.46 3.88 16.66
N LYS A 260 -32.51 3.69 15.84
CA LYS A 260 -32.44 2.84 14.65
C LYS A 260 -31.84 3.60 13.47
N CYS A 261 -30.85 2.99 12.84
CA CYS A 261 -30.18 3.45 11.63
C CYS A 261 -30.94 3.06 10.39
N LYS A 262 -31.27 4.05 9.55
CA LYS A 262 -31.78 3.78 8.21
C LYS A 262 -30.62 3.42 7.29
N ILE A 263 -30.58 2.16 6.86
CA ILE A 263 -29.60 1.64 5.89
C ILE A 263 -30.41 1.04 4.73
N GLY A 264 -30.35 1.71 3.58
CA GLY A 264 -31.24 1.42 2.46
C GLY A 264 -32.71 1.63 2.84
N SER A 265 -33.54 0.61 2.64
CA SER A 265 -34.96 0.60 2.99
C SER A 265 -35.25 0.12 4.42
N ARG A 266 -34.24 -0.38 5.14
CA ARG A 266 -34.41 -1.03 6.44
C ARG A 266 -33.90 -0.14 7.57
N MET A 267 -34.47 -0.32 8.76
CA MET A 267 -34.06 0.37 9.98
C MET A 267 -33.53 -0.66 10.99
N GLN A 268 -32.27 -0.52 11.40
CA GLN A 268 -31.61 -1.47 12.32
C GLN A 268 -30.84 -0.75 13.40
N PHE A 269 -30.70 -1.38 14.57
CA PHE A 269 -29.81 -0.85 15.60
C PHE A 269 -28.35 -1.04 15.19
N TRP A 270 -27.50 -0.13 15.65
CA TRP A 270 -26.05 -0.29 15.57
C TRP A 270 -25.66 -1.62 16.24
N GLY A 271 -24.69 -2.34 15.68
CA GLY A 271 -24.25 -3.64 16.19
C GLY A 271 -25.27 -4.77 16.06
N SER A 272 -26.41 -4.58 15.39
CA SER A 272 -27.41 -5.65 15.22
C SER A 272 -26.89 -6.79 14.33
N ALA A 273 -27.40 -8.00 14.57
CA ALA A 273 -27.00 -9.21 13.85
C ALA A 273 -27.09 -9.09 12.32
N PRO A 274 -28.10 -8.45 11.69
CA PRO A 274 -28.14 -8.27 10.25
C PRO A 274 -26.98 -7.41 9.72
N LEU A 275 -26.59 -6.36 10.43
CA LEU A 275 -25.49 -5.47 10.03
C LEU A 275 -24.14 -6.15 10.16
N ILE A 276 -23.93 -6.85 11.28
CA ILE A 276 -22.73 -7.67 11.46
C ILE A 276 -22.67 -8.77 10.40
N GLY A 277 -23.80 -9.43 10.11
CA GLY A 277 -23.91 -10.45 9.07
C GLY A 277 -23.54 -9.92 7.68
N LEU A 278 -24.00 -8.73 7.30
CA LEU A 278 -23.63 -8.11 6.02
C LEU A 278 -22.12 -7.88 5.89
N GLY A 279 -21.48 -7.26 6.88
CA GLY A 279 -20.02 -7.10 6.83
C GLY A 279 -19.28 -8.43 6.89
N PHE A 280 -19.80 -9.40 7.66
CA PHE A 280 -19.25 -10.75 7.72
C PHE A 280 -19.31 -11.45 6.36
N THR A 281 -20.38 -11.28 5.58
CA THR A 281 -20.43 -11.85 4.22
C THR A 281 -19.30 -11.33 3.34
N SER A 282 -18.97 -10.04 3.42
CA SER A 282 -17.86 -9.47 2.65
C SER A 282 -16.52 -10.05 3.13
N PHE A 283 -16.25 -10.04 4.43
CA PHE A 283 -15.00 -10.52 5.02
C PHE A 283 -14.79 -12.03 4.79
N PHE A 284 -15.83 -12.83 5.02
CA PHE A 284 -15.80 -14.28 4.83
C PHE A 284 -15.63 -14.66 3.36
N THR A 285 -16.25 -13.91 2.44
CA THR A 285 -16.04 -14.14 1.00
C THR A 285 -14.59 -13.89 0.59
N ILE A 286 -13.90 -12.89 1.17
CA ILE A 286 -12.47 -12.67 0.92
C ILE A 286 -11.67 -13.91 1.32
N ILE A 287 -11.94 -14.47 2.52
CA ILE A 287 -11.30 -15.70 2.99
C ILE A 287 -11.58 -16.88 2.05
N LEU A 288 -12.83 -17.07 1.63
CA LEU A 288 -13.19 -18.14 0.71
C LEU A 288 -12.49 -17.98 -0.65
N CYS A 289 -12.39 -16.76 -1.16
CA CYS A 289 -11.65 -16.46 -2.39
C CYS A 289 -10.16 -16.77 -2.25
N GLU A 290 -9.57 -16.56 -1.07
CA GLU A 290 -8.17 -16.89 -0.84
C GLU A 290 -7.94 -18.41 -0.72
N ILE A 291 -8.87 -19.14 -0.10
CA ILE A 291 -8.77 -20.61 0.05
C ILE A 291 -8.98 -21.33 -1.29
N PHE A 292 -10.03 -20.96 -2.03
CA PHE A 292 -10.49 -21.71 -3.22
C PHE A 292 -10.21 -21.00 -4.55
N GLY A 293 -9.79 -19.73 -4.53
CA GLY A 293 -9.64 -18.92 -5.73
C GLY A 293 -8.48 -19.35 -6.63
N SER A 294 -8.64 -19.09 -7.92
CA SER A 294 -7.56 -19.10 -8.89
C SER A 294 -6.56 -17.97 -8.61
N PRO A 295 -5.34 -17.97 -9.19
CA PRO A 295 -4.38 -16.87 -9.05
C PRO A 295 -4.98 -15.49 -9.35
N PHE A 296 -5.87 -15.42 -10.35
CA PHE A 296 -6.63 -14.21 -10.66
C PHE A 296 -7.55 -13.78 -9.51
N LEU A 297 -8.37 -14.71 -9.01
CA LEU A 297 -9.32 -14.43 -7.92
C LEU A 297 -8.62 -14.12 -6.59
N LYS A 298 -7.46 -14.72 -6.32
CA LYS A 298 -6.66 -14.43 -5.11
C LYS A 298 -6.18 -12.98 -5.09
N SER A 299 -5.67 -12.45 -6.20
CA SER A 299 -5.28 -11.04 -6.25
C SER A 299 -6.46 -10.08 -6.23
N ALA A 300 -7.64 -10.50 -6.71
CA ALA A 300 -8.86 -9.71 -6.70
C ALA A 300 -9.78 -10.02 -5.50
N SER A 301 -9.34 -10.81 -4.53
CA SER A 301 -10.18 -11.41 -3.47
C SER A 301 -10.90 -10.35 -2.65
N VAL A 302 -10.18 -9.27 -2.32
CA VAL A 302 -10.70 -8.12 -1.57
C VAL A 302 -11.85 -7.43 -2.33
N PHE A 303 -11.70 -7.23 -3.64
CA PHE A 303 -12.74 -6.63 -4.48
C PHE A 303 -13.92 -7.58 -4.72
N VAL A 304 -13.67 -8.87 -4.91
CA VAL A 304 -14.73 -9.87 -5.06
C VAL A 304 -15.56 -9.97 -3.79
N GLY A 305 -14.93 -9.98 -2.61
CA GLY A 305 -15.63 -9.97 -1.33
C GLY A 305 -16.53 -8.75 -1.15
N LEU A 306 -16.07 -7.58 -1.60
CA LEU A 306 -16.88 -6.36 -1.64
C LEU A 306 -18.11 -6.51 -2.55
N VAL A 307 -17.92 -7.01 -3.78
CA VAL A 307 -19.01 -7.21 -4.76
C VAL A 307 -20.05 -8.20 -4.24
N VAL A 308 -19.61 -9.33 -3.69
CA VAL A 308 -20.53 -10.33 -3.11
C VAL A 308 -21.29 -9.76 -1.92
N GLY A 309 -20.63 -9.01 -1.03
CA GLY A 309 -21.29 -8.32 0.07
C GLY A 309 -22.36 -7.33 -0.41
N MET A 310 -22.09 -6.59 -1.50
CA MET A 310 -23.08 -5.71 -2.12
C MET A 310 -24.26 -6.48 -2.74
N ILE A 311 -24.02 -7.62 -3.39
CA ILE A 311 -25.08 -8.46 -3.96
C ILE A 311 -26.01 -8.97 -2.84
N VAL A 312 -25.44 -9.47 -1.73
CA VAL A 312 -26.23 -9.92 -0.57
C VAL A 312 -26.99 -8.76 0.06
N ALA A 313 -26.38 -7.58 0.17
CA ALA A 313 -27.08 -6.38 0.65
C ALA A 313 -28.24 -5.95 -0.25
N ALA A 314 -28.08 -6.06 -1.57
CA ALA A 314 -29.14 -5.78 -2.53
C ALA A 314 -30.29 -6.79 -2.40
N ALA A 315 -29.98 -8.09 -2.30
CA ALA A 315 -30.98 -9.15 -2.11
C ALA A 315 -31.77 -9.00 -0.80
N THR A 316 -31.14 -8.47 0.25
CA THR A 316 -31.76 -8.26 1.57
C THR A 316 -32.46 -6.90 1.72
N GLY A 317 -32.38 -6.03 0.71
CA GLY A 317 -33.06 -4.72 0.69
C GLY A 317 -32.31 -3.59 1.41
N TYR A 318 -31.03 -3.77 1.73
CA TYR A 318 -30.16 -2.75 2.33
C TYR A 318 -29.51 -1.82 1.29
N PHE A 319 -29.81 -2.01 0.01
CA PHE A 319 -29.28 -1.20 -1.08
C PHE A 319 -30.31 -0.17 -1.57
N ASN A 320 -29.86 1.06 -1.86
CA ASN A 320 -30.74 2.11 -2.40
C ASN A 320 -30.42 2.34 -3.89
N THR A 321 -31.29 1.83 -4.77
CA THR A 321 -31.12 1.91 -6.24
C THR A 321 -31.39 3.29 -6.82
N THR A 322 -32.14 4.15 -6.13
CA THR A 322 -32.47 5.50 -6.62
C THR A 322 -31.22 6.35 -6.83
N LEU A 323 -30.21 6.17 -5.97
CA LEU A 323 -28.94 6.88 -6.01
C LEU A 323 -28.13 6.55 -7.26
N MET A 324 -28.17 5.27 -7.65
CA MET A 324 -27.45 4.78 -8.82
C MET A 324 -28.12 5.25 -10.11
N HIS A 325 -29.47 5.33 -10.13
CA HIS A 325 -30.21 5.82 -11.29
C HIS A 325 -29.97 7.31 -11.55
N ASN A 326 -29.94 8.12 -10.50
CA ASN A 326 -29.78 9.58 -10.59
C ASN A 326 -28.32 10.04 -10.75
N ALA A 327 -27.34 9.16 -10.53
CA ALA A 327 -25.93 9.51 -10.66
C ALA A 327 -25.59 9.96 -12.10
N PRO A 328 -24.69 10.96 -12.26
CA PRO A 328 -24.26 11.41 -13.58
C PRO A 328 -23.56 10.29 -14.36
N ALA A 329 -23.74 10.29 -15.69
CA ALA A 329 -23.11 9.29 -16.55
C ALA A 329 -21.57 9.45 -16.63
N GLY A 330 -21.08 10.68 -16.51
CA GLY A 330 -19.67 11.04 -16.58
C GLY A 330 -19.24 11.98 -15.45
N SER A 331 -18.00 11.85 -14.98
CA SER A 331 -17.36 12.80 -14.06
C SER A 331 -15.96 13.15 -14.55
N PHE A 332 -15.60 14.42 -14.51
CA PHE A 332 -14.25 14.91 -14.82
C PHE A 332 -13.62 15.57 -13.59
N LEU A 333 -12.30 15.77 -13.63
CA LEU A 333 -11.66 16.63 -12.63
C LEU A 333 -12.30 18.02 -12.65
N TRP A 334 -12.43 18.63 -11.48
CA TRP A 334 -13.02 19.96 -11.27
C TRP A 334 -14.51 20.11 -11.64
N THR A 335 -15.24 19.01 -11.88
CA THR A 335 -16.71 19.07 -12.00
C THR A 335 -17.34 19.70 -10.74
N LYS A 336 -16.77 19.41 -9.57
CA LYS A 336 -17.00 20.14 -8.33
C LYS A 336 -15.68 20.64 -7.78
N THR A 337 -15.73 21.70 -6.98
CA THR A 337 -14.55 22.28 -6.34
C THR A 337 -14.83 22.53 -4.86
N PHE A 338 -13.80 22.33 -4.05
CA PHE A 338 -13.81 22.70 -2.64
C PHE A 338 -13.02 24.00 -2.46
N PRO A 339 -13.44 24.89 -1.55
CA PRO A 339 -12.74 26.15 -1.33
C PRO A 339 -11.37 25.87 -0.68
N LEU A 340 -10.30 26.01 -1.47
CA LEU A 340 -8.94 25.79 -0.99
C LEU A 340 -8.58 26.88 0.03
N SER A 341 -8.07 26.45 1.18
CA SER A 341 -7.62 27.33 2.26
C SER A 341 -6.46 26.66 2.98
N ILE A 342 -5.66 27.45 3.67
CA ILE A 342 -4.52 26.94 4.45
C ILE A 342 -4.87 27.08 5.92
N LYS A 343 -4.74 25.97 6.69
CA LYS A 343 -4.97 25.95 8.13
C LYS A 343 -3.65 25.73 8.87
N PRO A 344 -3.21 26.68 9.72
CA PRO A 344 -1.96 26.56 10.46
C PRO A 344 -1.87 25.29 11.31
N GLU A 345 -3.00 24.90 11.91
CA GLU A 345 -3.17 23.71 12.77
C GLU A 345 -2.75 22.41 12.07
N LEU A 346 -2.91 22.35 10.75
CA LEU A 346 -2.61 21.19 9.92
C LEU A 346 -1.18 21.17 9.38
N ILE A 347 -0.46 22.29 9.41
CA ILE A 347 0.85 22.39 8.76
C ILE A 347 1.83 21.38 9.36
N LEU A 348 1.98 21.35 10.68
CA LEU A 348 2.97 20.48 11.33
C LEU A 348 2.62 18.98 11.21
N PRO A 349 1.37 18.53 11.46
CA PRO A 349 0.99 17.14 11.21
C PRO A 349 1.17 16.70 9.76
N LEU A 350 0.78 17.55 8.79
CA LEU A 350 0.91 17.23 7.38
C LEU A 350 2.36 17.22 6.90
N LEU A 351 3.22 18.13 7.38
CA LEU A 351 4.65 18.05 7.09
C LEU A 351 5.23 16.71 7.55
N ALA A 352 4.87 16.27 8.76
CA ALA A 352 5.28 14.96 9.26
C ALA A 352 4.71 13.83 8.39
N ALA A 353 3.43 13.88 7.99
CA ALA A 353 2.82 12.90 7.11
C ALA A 353 3.48 12.83 5.72
N TYR A 354 3.88 13.95 5.14
CA TYR A 354 4.60 13.97 3.87
C TYR A 354 6.00 13.35 3.99
N VAL A 355 6.65 13.50 5.15
CA VAL A 355 7.90 12.77 5.44
C VAL A 355 7.63 11.26 5.51
N VAL A 356 6.52 10.85 6.13
CA VAL A 356 6.08 9.45 6.15
C VAL A 356 5.80 8.91 4.75
N ILE A 357 5.10 9.68 3.91
CA ILE A 357 4.80 9.31 2.50
C ILE A 357 6.10 9.03 1.74
N VAL A 358 7.13 9.88 1.91
CA VAL A 358 8.42 9.65 1.25
C VAL A 358 9.07 8.36 1.75
N ALA A 359 9.07 8.10 3.06
CA ALA A 359 9.61 6.87 3.63
C ALA A 359 8.82 5.62 3.18
N GLU A 360 7.50 5.72 3.11
CA GLU A 360 6.60 4.68 2.59
C GLU A 360 6.92 4.36 1.13
N THR A 361 7.10 5.38 0.28
CA THR A 361 7.46 5.19 -1.12
C THR A 361 8.81 4.50 -1.28
N VAL A 362 9.81 4.81 -0.45
CA VAL A 362 11.08 4.08 -0.43
C VAL A 362 10.85 2.60 -0.14
N GLY A 363 10.07 2.27 0.90
CA GLY A 363 9.74 0.89 1.26
C GLY A 363 8.97 0.14 0.17
N ASN A 364 7.96 0.79 -0.42
CA ASN A 364 7.09 0.18 -1.43
C ASN A 364 7.80 -0.05 -2.77
N VAL A 365 8.67 0.88 -3.17
CA VAL A 365 9.53 0.70 -4.36
C VAL A 365 10.55 -0.42 -4.12
N THR A 366 11.16 -0.47 -2.93
CA THR A 366 12.07 -1.55 -2.52
C THR A 366 11.38 -2.92 -2.61
N ALA A 367 10.21 -3.07 -1.98
CA ALA A 367 9.44 -4.32 -2.04
C ALA A 367 8.99 -4.67 -3.47
N SER A 368 8.70 -3.66 -4.32
CA SER A 368 8.30 -3.88 -5.71
C SER A 368 9.49 -4.34 -6.56
N CYS A 369 10.71 -3.85 -6.30
CA CYS A 369 11.94 -4.33 -6.94
C CYS A 369 12.22 -5.79 -6.57
N ASP A 370 12.09 -6.15 -5.29
CA ASP A 370 12.26 -7.51 -4.77
C ASP A 370 11.26 -8.48 -5.44
N ALA A 371 9.97 -8.13 -5.41
CA ALA A 371 8.92 -8.91 -6.08
C ALA A 371 9.12 -9.00 -7.61
N SER A 372 9.75 -8.00 -8.22
CA SER A 372 10.08 -7.97 -9.65
C SER A 372 11.42 -8.66 -9.99
N ARG A 373 12.11 -9.26 -9.01
CA ARG A 373 13.43 -9.90 -9.17
C ARG A 373 14.48 -8.96 -9.78
N LEU A 374 14.43 -7.68 -9.39
CA LEU A 374 15.43 -6.69 -9.78
C LEU A 374 16.55 -6.57 -8.72
N PRO A 375 17.74 -6.07 -9.10
CA PRO A 375 18.79 -5.77 -8.14
C PRO A 375 18.31 -4.78 -7.08
N MET A 376 18.59 -5.10 -5.82
CA MET A 376 18.23 -4.33 -4.63
C MET A 376 19.32 -3.36 -4.17
N ASP A 377 20.44 -3.33 -4.91
CA ASP A 377 21.59 -2.50 -4.64
C ASP A 377 22.11 -1.83 -5.92
N GLY A 378 22.96 -0.82 -5.73
CA GLY A 378 23.62 -0.10 -6.81
C GLY A 378 22.90 1.17 -7.27
N THR A 379 23.49 1.82 -8.26
CA THR A 379 23.06 3.16 -8.72
C THR A 379 21.71 3.12 -9.43
N GLU A 380 21.37 2.01 -10.10
CA GLU A 380 20.09 1.88 -10.78
C GLU A 380 18.95 1.80 -9.76
N PHE A 381 19.11 1.01 -8.70
CA PHE A 381 18.15 0.90 -7.62
C PHE A 381 17.90 2.26 -6.94
N GLU A 382 18.98 2.98 -6.59
CA GLU A 382 18.88 4.34 -6.04
C GLU A 382 18.15 5.30 -7.00
N SER A 383 18.41 5.20 -8.31
CA SER A 383 17.74 6.04 -9.30
C SER A 383 16.23 5.77 -9.39
N ARG A 384 15.80 4.52 -9.14
CA ARG A 384 14.39 4.13 -9.14
C ARG A 384 13.69 4.63 -7.90
N ILE A 385 14.34 4.54 -6.73
CA ILE A 385 13.82 5.13 -5.49
C ILE A 385 13.72 6.64 -5.64
N GLN A 386 14.77 7.32 -6.11
CA GLN A 386 14.77 8.76 -6.32
C GLN A 386 13.65 9.18 -7.28
N GLY A 387 13.52 8.50 -8.43
CA GLY A 387 12.47 8.81 -9.39
C GLY A 387 11.07 8.50 -8.86
N GLY A 388 10.93 7.43 -8.09
CA GLY A 388 9.70 7.07 -7.40
C GLY A 388 9.28 8.11 -6.38
N MET A 389 10.17 8.53 -5.49
CA MET A 389 9.92 9.59 -4.51
C MET A 389 9.50 10.88 -5.22
N LEU A 390 10.18 11.27 -6.31
CA LEU A 390 9.86 12.52 -6.99
C LEU A 390 8.49 12.48 -7.68
N ALA A 391 8.17 11.41 -8.40
CA ALA A 391 6.88 11.26 -9.06
C ALA A 391 5.72 11.15 -8.06
N ASP A 392 5.96 10.46 -6.93
CA ASP A 392 5.01 10.34 -5.83
C ASP A 392 4.74 11.71 -5.19
N SER A 393 5.80 12.42 -4.79
CA SER A 393 5.73 13.76 -4.19
C SER A 393 5.06 14.78 -5.12
N ILE A 394 5.37 14.77 -6.42
CA ILE A 394 4.69 15.66 -7.40
C ILE A 394 3.21 15.35 -7.46
N SER A 395 2.84 14.07 -7.61
CA SER A 395 1.44 13.64 -7.69
C SER A 395 0.67 13.96 -6.41
N ALA A 396 1.30 13.78 -5.25
CA ALA A 396 0.72 14.05 -3.93
C ALA A 396 0.57 15.55 -3.65
N THR A 397 1.52 16.38 -4.10
CA THR A 397 1.47 17.84 -3.93
C THR A 397 0.39 18.46 -4.80
N LEU A 398 0.27 17.99 -6.05
CA LEU A 398 -0.72 18.48 -6.99
C LEU A 398 -2.13 17.89 -6.77
N ALA A 399 -2.25 16.84 -5.93
CA ALA A 399 -3.53 16.18 -5.65
C ALA A 399 -4.59 17.13 -5.07
N GLY A 400 -4.22 18.03 -4.15
CA GLY A 400 -5.18 18.97 -3.57
C GLY A 400 -5.71 19.98 -4.60
N LEU A 401 -4.91 20.35 -5.61
CA LEU A 401 -5.37 21.16 -6.74
C LEU A 401 -6.37 20.38 -7.61
N ALA A 402 -6.17 19.07 -7.76
CA ALA A 402 -7.08 18.14 -8.42
C ALA A 402 -8.33 17.78 -7.58
N MET A 403 -8.50 18.38 -6.39
CA MET A 403 -9.58 18.09 -5.43
C MET A 403 -9.56 16.66 -4.87
N VAL A 404 -8.36 16.07 -4.74
CA VAL A 404 -8.15 14.67 -4.31
C VAL A 404 -7.19 14.62 -3.12
N PRO A 405 -7.40 13.71 -2.14
CA PRO A 405 -6.43 13.52 -1.06
C PRO A 405 -5.02 13.14 -1.59
N PRO A 406 -3.95 13.45 -0.85
CA PRO A 406 -2.59 13.12 -1.28
C PRO A 406 -2.42 11.65 -1.65
N LEU A 407 -1.74 11.40 -2.77
CA LEU A 407 -1.44 10.06 -3.23
C LEU A 407 -0.10 9.56 -2.67
N THR A 408 0.05 8.25 -2.62
CA THR A 408 1.34 7.57 -2.44
C THR A 408 1.37 6.25 -3.20
N THR A 409 2.55 5.65 -3.33
CA THR A 409 2.72 4.33 -3.96
C THR A 409 2.18 3.25 -3.02
N PHE A 410 1.32 2.35 -3.50
CA PHE A 410 0.67 1.35 -2.65
C PHE A 410 1.52 0.08 -2.45
N SER A 411 1.56 -0.41 -1.21
CA SER A 411 2.31 -1.62 -0.79
C SER A 411 1.72 -2.94 -1.32
N GLN A 412 0.41 -2.96 -1.59
CA GLN A 412 -0.33 -4.13 -2.10
C GLN A 412 0.17 -4.58 -3.47
N ASN A 413 0.75 -3.65 -4.23
CA ASN A 413 1.30 -3.90 -5.56
C ASN A 413 2.31 -5.05 -5.57
N SER A 414 3.25 -5.07 -4.62
CA SER A 414 4.28 -6.12 -4.51
C SER A 414 3.65 -7.49 -4.26
N GLY A 415 2.56 -7.54 -3.49
CA GLY A 415 1.80 -8.78 -3.25
C GLY A 415 1.18 -9.33 -4.55
N VAL A 416 0.56 -8.46 -5.35
CA VAL A 416 -0.02 -8.84 -6.65
C VAL A 416 1.07 -9.34 -7.60
N ILE A 417 2.22 -8.66 -7.69
CA ILE A 417 3.35 -9.10 -8.53
C ILE A 417 3.85 -10.47 -8.09
N SER A 418 3.97 -10.70 -6.78
CA SER A 418 4.43 -11.98 -6.21
C SER A 418 3.49 -13.15 -6.55
N LEU A 419 2.18 -12.92 -6.48
CA LEU A 419 1.14 -13.93 -6.76
C LEU A 419 0.97 -14.20 -8.27
N THR A 420 0.99 -13.14 -9.08
CA THR A 420 0.79 -13.22 -10.54
C THR A 420 2.04 -13.59 -11.30
N ARG A 421 3.21 -13.41 -10.69
CA ARG A 421 4.52 -13.49 -11.34
C ARG A 421 4.63 -12.58 -12.56
N ASN A 422 3.93 -11.44 -12.53
CA ASN A 422 3.96 -10.47 -13.60
C ASN A 422 4.43 -9.10 -13.10
N ALA A 423 5.60 -8.67 -13.58
CA ALA A 423 6.18 -7.36 -13.31
C ALA A 423 6.15 -6.43 -14.54
N SER A 424 5.47 -6.80 -15.63
CA SER A 424 5.46 -6.04 -16.89
C SER A 424 4.83 -4.65 -16.76
N ARG A 425 5.55 -3.61 -17.21
CA ARG A 425 5.06 -2.22 -17.23
C ARG A 425 3.79 -2.04 -18.04
N THR A 426 3.58 -2.85 -19.09
CA THR A 426 2.38 -2.77 -19.94
C THR A 426 1.12 -3.05 -19.13
N ALA A 427 1.15 -4.01 -18.21
CA ALA A 427 0.04 -4.28 -17.30
C ALA A 427 -0.23 -3.08 -16.36
N GLY A 428 0.83 -2.40 -15.90
CA GLY A 428 0.72 -1.17 -15.11
C GLY A 428 0.05 -0.03 -15.87
N TYR A 429 0.38 0.19 -17.15
CA TYR A 429 -0.28 1.21 -17.98
C TYR A 429 -1.75 0.89 -18.26
N ILE A 430 -2.08 -0.38 -18.46
CA ILE A 430 -3.47 -0.81 -18.62
C ILE A 430 -4.24 -0.62 -17.31
N CYS A 431 -3.64 -0.94 -16.16
CA CYS A 431 -4.23 -0.65 -14.85
C CYS A 431 -4.53 0.85 -14.70
N ALA A 432 -3.59 1.74 -15.09
CA ALA A 432 -3.82 3.17 -15.10
C ALA A 432 -4.99 3.57 -16.03
N ALA A 433 -5.04 3.01 -17.25
CA ALA A 433 -6.15 3.26 -18.17
C ALA A 433 -7.51 2.79 -17.62
N MET A 434 -7.54 1.66 -16.92
CA MET A 434 -8.75 1.15 -16.25
C MET A 434 -9.19 2.04 -15.08
N LEU A 435 -8.25 2.52 -14.25
CA LEU A 435 -8.54 3.51 -13.20
C LEU A 435 -9.12 4.80 -13.78
N PHE A 436 -8.55 5.28 -14.89
CA PHE A 436 -9.02 6.48 -15.58
C PHE A 436 -10.45 6.29 -16.11
N LEU A 437 -10.72 5.16 -16.78
CA LEU A 437 -12.04 4.84 -17.31
C LEU A 437 -13.07 4.68 -16.17
N ALA A 438 -12.71 3.98 -15.10
CA ALA A 438 -13.55 3.79 -13.93
C ALA A 438 -13.89 5.13 -13.24
N GLY A 439 -12.96 6.08 -13.22
CA GLY A 439 -13.20 7.41 -12.68
C GLY A 439 -14.09 8.30 -13.58
N ILE A 440 -13.97 8.17 -14.90
CA ILE A 440 -14.85 8.89 -15.84
C ILE A 440 -16.28 8.38 -15.75
N VAL A 441 -16.48 7.08 -15.64
CA VAL A 441 -17.82 6.48 -15.58
C VAL A 441 -18.43 6.77 -14.20
N GLY A 442 -19.19 7.88 -14.07
CA GLY A 442 -19.75 8.34 -12.80
C GLY A 442 -20.65 7.32 -12.10
N LYS A 443 -21.28 6.41 -12.88
CA LYS A 443 -22.03 5.27 -12.36
C LYS A 443 -21.17 4.33 -11.50
N PHE A 444 -19.89 4.15 -11.85
CA PHE A 444 -18.96 3.34 -11.08
C PHE A 444 -18.76 3.91 -9.67
N SER A 445 -18.50 5.21 -9.55
CA SER A 445 -18.39 5.88 -8.24
C SER A 445 -19.69 5.84 -7.43
N SER A 446 -20.85 5.93 -8.09
CA SER A 446 -22.16 5.82 -7.43
C SER A 446 -22.41 4.47 -6.77
N LEU A 447 -21.86 3.39 -7.34
CA LEU A 447 -21.95 2.04 -6.76
C LEU A 447 -21.29 1.98 -5.38
N PHE A 448 -20.13 2.60 -5.22
CA PHE A 448 -19.41 2.64 -3.94
C PHE A 448 -20.10 3.51 -2.89
N VAL A 449 -20.75 4.60 -3.30
CA VAL A 449 -21.51 5.46 -2.36
C VAL A 449 -22.84 4.83 -1.94
N ALA A 450 -23.46 4.04 -2.82
CA ALA A 450 -24.69 3.31 -2.51
C ALA A 450 -24.46 2.10 -1.59
N MET A 451 -23.19 1.76 -1.32
CA MET A 451 -22.81 0.63 -0.48
C MET A 451 -23.25 0.85 0.97
N PRO A 452 -23.86 -0.16 1.62
CA PRO A 452 -24.13 -0.11 3.05
C PRO A 452 -22.83 0.03 3.84
N SER A 453 -22.85 0.86 4.89
CA SER A 453 -21.75 1.04 5.83
C SER A 453 -21.21 -0.29 6.38
N SER A 454 -22.09 -1.26 6.64
CA SER A 454 -21.69 -2.57 7.15
C SER A 454 -20.85 -3.40 6.16
N VAL A 455 -21.20 -3.38 4.87
CA VAL A 455 -20.43 -4.07 3.83
C VAL A 455 -19.08 -3.38 3.65
N LEU A 456 -19.08 -2.04 3.59
CA LEU A 456 -17.86 -1.25 3.56
C LEU A 456 -16.98 -1.57 4.79
N GLY A 457 -17.59 -1.72 5.96
CA GLY A 457 -16.91 -2.04 7.21
C GLY A 457 -16.19 -3.37 7.19
N GLY A 458 -16.87 -4.46 6.81
CA GLY A 458 -16.24 -5.78 6.70
C GLY A 458 -15.06 -5.77 5.72
N PHE A 459 -15.25 -5.16 4.54
CA PHE A 459 -14.20 -5.00 3.55
C PHE A 459 -13.02 -4.12 4.03
N THR A 460 -13.30 -2.97 4.64
CA THR A 460 -12.26 -2.04 5.12
C THR A 460 -11.53 -2.58 6.34
N THR A 461 -12.18 -3.34 7.22
CA THR A 461 -11.52 -4.04 8.33
C THR A 461 -10.47 -5.02 7.81
N PHE A 462 -10.78 -5.80 6.77
CA PHE A 462 -9.79 -6.67 6.14
C PHE A 462 -8.66 -5.85 5.50
N LEU A 463 -9.01 -4.80 4.74
CA LEU A 463 -8.05 -3.93 4.07
C LEU A 463 -7.04 -3.30 5.06
N PHE A 464 -7.52 -2.71 6.16
CA PHE A 464 -6.65 -2.09 7.17
C PHE A 464 -5.83 -3.10 7.96
N GLY A 465 -6.39 -4.29 8.23
CA GLY A 465 -5.62 -5.41 8.78
C GLY A 465 -4.48 -5.84 7.85
N SER A 466 -4.75 -5.92 6.55
CA SER A 466 -3.71 -6.23 5.55
C SER A 466 -2.64 -5.14 5.47
N VAL A 467 -2.99 -3.86 5.63
CA VAL A 467 -2.00 -2.76 5.70
C VAL A 467 -1.12 -2.93 6.95
N ALA A 468 -1.72 -3.25 8.10
CA ALA A 468 -0.95 -3.48 9.33
C ALA A 468 0.02 -4.66 9.17
N VAL A 469 -0.42 -5.77 8.57
CA VAL A 469 0.42 -6.96 8.30
C VAL A 469 1.53 -6.64 7.29
N ALA A 470 1.26 -5.79 6.28
CA ALA A 470 2.31 -5.33 5.37
C ALA A 470 3.40 -4.53 6.10
N GLY A 471 3.02 -3.71 7.10
CA GLY A 471 3.96 -3.05 8.00
C GLY A 471 4.83 -4.04 8.78
N ILE A 472 4.24 -5.10 9.33
CA ILE A 472 4.96 -6.18 10.02
C ILE A 472 5.95 -6.87 9.08
N ARG A 473 5.55 -7.17 7.84
CA ARG A 473 6.44 -7.73 6.83
C ARG A 473 7.63 -6.80 6.55
N ILE A 474 7.42 -5.49 6.49
CA ILE A 474 8.51 -4.53 6.29
C ILE A 474 9.47 -4.51 7.48
N MET A 475 8.94 -4.58 8.72
CA MET A 475 9.79 -4.71 9.92
C MET A 475 10.62 -6.00 9.91
N ALA A 476 10.14 -7.06 9.26
CA ALA A 476 10.88 -8.32 9.16
C ALA A 476 12.15 -8.21 8.29
N TYR A 477 12.28 -7.18 7.44
CA TYR A 477 13.53 -6.89 6.73
C TYR A 477 14.59 -6.24 7.63
N ALA A 478 14.23 -5.76 8.82
CA ALA A 478 15.19 -5.22 9.77
C ALA A 478 15.91 -6.34 10.53
N LYS A 479 17.19 -6.14 10.83
CA LYS A 479 17.93 -7.01 11.75
C LYS A 479 17.42 -6.76 13.17
N TRP A 480 16.90 -7.81 13.81
CA TRP A 480 16.35 -7.75 15.17
C TRP A 480 17.43 -8.01 16.23
N ASP A 481 18.31 -7.03 16.43
CA ASP A 481 19.27 -6.98 17.54
C ASP A 481 18.59 -6.46 18.83
N ARG A 482 19.36 -6.32 19.93
CA ARG A 482 18.78 -5.79 21.19
C ARG A 482 18.44 -4.31 21.03
N ARG A 483 19.25 -3.55 20.30
CA ARG A 483 18.99 -2.14 19.96
C ARG A 483 17.67 -1.93 19.22
N ALA A 484 17.43 -2.66 18.13
CA ALA A 484 16.22 -2.60 17.33
C ALA A 484 14.98 -3.01 18.15
N ARG A 485 15.09 -4.07 18.97
CA ARG A 485 14.01 -4.46 19.89
C ARG A 485 13.67 -3.34 20.88
N PHE A 486 14.66 -2.65 21.42
CA PHE A 486 14.44 -1.53 22.34
C PHE A 486 13.78 -0.33 21.65
N ILE A 487 14.27 0.05 20.47
CA ILE A 487 13.66 1.12 19.65
C ILE A 487 12.22 0.75 19.32
N ALA A 488 11.97 -0.49 18.91
CA ALA A 488 10.66 -0.95 18.52
C ALA A 488 9.68 -0.97 19.69
N THR A 489 10.11 -1.49 20.84
CA THR A 489 9.31 -1.53 22.07
C THR A 489 8.91 -0.12 22.51
N SER A 490 9.89 0.80 22.50
CA SER A 490 9.67 2.19 22.92
C SER A 490 8.71 2.91 21.96
N GLY A 491 8.96 2.84 20.65
CA GLY A 491 8.10 3.44 19.63
C GLY A 491 6.68 2.86 19.62
N MET A 492 6.55 1.53 19.69
CA MET A 492 5.25 0.85 19.66
C MET A 492 4.44 1.11 20.93
N SER A 493 5.08 1.23 22.10
CA SER A 493 4.37 1.51 23.36
C SER A 493 3.63 2.86 23.33
N LEU A 494 4.27 3.93 22.89
CA LEU A 494 3.61 5.24 22.74
C LEU A 494 2.56 5.23 21.63
N GLY A 495 2.85 4.59 20.49
CA GLY A 495 1.87 4.48 19.41
C GLY A 495 0.60 3.74 19.86
N LEU A 496 0.76 2.62 20.57
CA LEU A 496 -0.35 1.87 21.13
C LEU A 496 -1.07 2.63 22.26
N ALA A 497 -0.36 3.44 23.05
CA ALA A 497 -0.98 4.30 24.06
C ALA A 497 -1.93 5.31 23.42
N SER A 498 -1.49 6.04 22.39
CA SER A 498 -2.35 6.96 21.65
C SER A 498 -3.48 6.25 20.89
N LEU A 499 -3.25 5.01 20.42
CA LEU A 499 -4.31 4.22 19.79
C LEU A 499 -5.41 3.79 20.78
N THR A 500 -5.03 3.39 21.99
CA THR A 500 -5.94 2.87 23.01
C THR A 500 -6.65 3.96 23.80
N VAL A 501 -5.98 5.10 24.05
CA VAL A 501 -6.53 6.24 24.80
C VAL A 501 -6.34 7.54 24.01
N PRO A 502 -7.09 7.79 22.92
CA PRO A 502 -6.80 8.90 22.00
C PRO A 502 -6.73 10.30 22.63
N SER A 503 -7.45 10.55 23.72
CA SER A 503 -7.51 11.85 24.39
C SER A 503 -6.62 11.96 25.64
N TRP A 504 -5.62 11.09 25.79
CA TRP A 504 -4.76 11.07 26.98
C TRP A 504 -3.94 12.37 27.13
N PHE A 505 -3.62 13.02 26.02
CA PHE A 505 -2.78 14.22 25.97
C PHE A 505 -3.59 15.54 25.93
N SER A 506 -4.91 15.48 25.78
CA SER A 506 -5.74 16.67 25.52
C SER A 506 -5.77 17.67 26.68
N TYR A 507 -5.44 17.25 27.92
CA TYR A 507 -5.39 18.11 29.10
C TYR A 507 -3.99 18.67 29.41
N PHE A 508 -2.96 18.24 28.68
CA PHE A 508 -1.59 18.70 28.94
C PHE A 508 -1.40 20.18 28.55
N PHE A 509 -2.04 20.60 27.44
CA PHE A 509 -2.02 21.99 26.98
C PHE A 509 -3.45 22.56 26.96
N THR A 510 -3.83 23.31 27.99
CA THR A 510 -5.11 24.04 28.04
C THR A 510 -4.87 25.53 27.85
N TYR A 511 -4.94 26.01 26.60
CA TYR A 511 -4.87 27.45 26.30
C TYR A 511 -6.26 28.00 25.95
N SER A 512 -6.74 28.95 26.77
CA SER A 512 -8.04 29.62 26.61
C SER A 512 -7.93 31.07 26.14
N GLY A 513 -6.74 31.55 25.79
CA GLY A 513 -6.54 32.93 25.33
C GLY A 513 -6.98 33.16 23.88
N SER A 514 -6.97 34.43 23.46
CA SER A 514 -7.41 34.86 22.13
C SER A 514 -6.35 34.71 21.02
N ASN A 515 -5.12 34.30 21.35
CA ASN A 515 -4.05 34.16 20.34
C ASN A 515 -4.32 32.94 19.45
N ALA A 516 -4.84 33.21 18.24
CA ALA A 516 -5.13 32.20 17.24
C ALA A 516 -3.89 31.39 16.80
N GLY A 517 -2.70 32.02 16.75
CA GLY A 517 -1.46 31.35 16.37
C GLY A 517 -0.99 30.34 17.41
N LEU A 518 -1.01 30.72 18.69
CA LEU A 518 -0.66 29.82 19.79
C LEU A 518 -1.67 28.68 19.91
N LYS A 519 -2.97 28.98 19.78
CA LYS A 519 -4.02 27.96 19.74
C LYS A 519 -3.76 26.95 18.62
N GLY A 520 -3.45 27.43 17.42
CA GLY A 520 -3.19 26.56 16.29
C GLY A 520 -1.92 25.70 16.44
N LEU A 521 -0.86 26.25 17.04
CA LEU A 521 0.35 25.49 17.35
C LEU A 521 0.08 24.37 18.37
N ILE A 522 -0.66 24.67 19.43
CA ILE A 522 -1.05 23.68 20.44
C ILE A 522 -1.88 22.58 19.80
N GLN A 523 -2.85 22.92 18.96
CA GLN A 523 -3.67 21.94 18.25
C GLN A 523 -2.82 21.07 17.32
N ALA A 524 -1.84 21.66 16.63
CA ALA A 524 -0.90 20.92 15.80
C ALA A 524 -0.05 19.92 16.60
N ILE A 525 0.42 20.31 17.80
CA ILE A 525 1.17 19.43 18.71
C ILE A 525 0.27 18.30 19.21
N VAL A 526 -0.96 18.62 19.63
CA VAL A 526 -1.95 17.62 20.08
C VAL A 526 -2.22 16.61 18.98
N LEU A 527 -2.45 17.04 17.74
CA LEU A 527 -2.65 16.14 16.60
C LEU A 527 -1.46 15.19 16.38
N ILE A 528 -0.22 15.66 16.57
CA ILE A 528 0.97 14.81 16.41
C ILE A 528 1.09 13.76 17.52
N VAL A 529 0.76 14.14 18.76
CA VAL A 529 0.87 13.23 19.92
C VAL A 529 -0.27 12.21 19.94
N GLU A 530 -1.48 12.65 19.60
CA GLU A 530 -2.67 11.78 19.55
C GLU A 530 -2.65 10.84 18.34
N GLU A 531 -1.88 11.16 17.29
CA GLU A 531 -1.76 10.30 16.11
C GLU A 531 -0.74 9.16 16.34
N PRO A 532 -1.17 7.88 16.39
CA PRO A 532 -0.35 6.76 16.85
C PRO A 532 0.98 6.59 16.12
N TYR A 533 0.96 6.68 14.78
CA TYR A 533 2.15 6.45 13.98
C TYR A 533 3.13 7.63 14.04
N LEU A 534 2.65 8.86 14.26
CA LEU A 534 3.50 10.05 14.34
C LEU A 534 4.31 10.04 15.63
N ILE A 535 3.66 9.90 16.79
CA ILE A 535 4.37 9.84 18.08
C ILE A 535 5.35 8.67 18.15
N SER A 536 4.95 7.51 17.59
CA SER A 536 5.82 6.34 17.47
C SER A 536 7.04 6.61 16.62
N SER A 537 6.86 7.22 15.44
CA SER A 537 7.96 7.54 14.52
C SER A 537 8.93 8.56 15.10
N LEU A 538 8.44 9.61 15.75
CA LEU A 538 9.28 10.64 16.35
C LEU A 538 10.20 10.05 17.40
N LEU A 539 9.64 9.23 18.30
CA LEU A 539 10.45 8.55 19.32
C LEU A 539 11.41 7.54 18.69
N ALA A 540 10.96 6.74 17.72
CA ALA A 540 11.80 5.73 17.09
C ALA A 540 12.98 6.37 16.32
N ILE A 541 12.76 7.49 15.64
CA ILE A 541 13.82 8.24 14.92
C ILE A 541 14.80 8.84 15.92
N LEU A 542 14.29 9.43 17.01
CA LEU A 542 15.11 9.99 18.08
C LEU A 542 16.02 8.91 18.70
N LEU A 543 15.43 7.77 19.09
CA LEU A 543 16.18 6.66 19.68
C LEU A 543 17.15 6.02 18.68
N ASN A 544 16.76 5.88 17.40
CA ASN A 544 17.66 5.38 16.37
C ASN A 544 18.86 6.32 16.13
N THR A 545 18.72 7.62 16.42
CA THR A 545 19.80 8.59 16.28
C THR A 545 20.72 8.62 17.51
N ILE A 546 20.15 8.48 18.71
CA ILE A 546 20.88 8.57 19.97
C ILE A 546 21.56 7.25 20.35
N LEU A 547 20.91 6.11 20.11
CA LEU A 547 21.42 4.82 20.56
C LEU A 547 22.60 4.36 19.69
N PRO A 548 23.76 4.07 20.30
CA PRO A 548 24.94 3.59 19.58
C PRO A 548 24.65 2.26 18.90
N ALA A 549 25.32 2.00 17.77
CA ALA A 549 25.27 0.68 17.13
C ALA A 549 25.92 -0.37 18.05
N GLU A 550 25.36 -1.59 18.10
CA GLU A 550 25.92 -2.65 18.94
C GLU A 550 27.21 -3.21 18.29
N PRO A 551 28.29 -3.41 19.06
CA PRO A 551 29.61 -3.82 18.55
C PRO A 551 29.71 -5.27 18.05
N GLU A 552 28.65 -6.09 18.22
CA GLU A 552 28.62 -7.46 17.67
C GLU A 552 28.74 -7.49 16.13
N ASP A 553 28.39 -6.39 15.45
CA ASP A 553 28.49 -6.26 14.00
C ASP A 553 29.93 -6.03 13.49
N GLU A 554 30.82 -5.40 14.28
CA GLU A 554 32.22 -5.21 13.86
C GLU A 554 33.02 -6.49 14.07
N GLN A 555 32.84 -7.18 15.20
CA GLN A 555 33.62 -8.38 15.53
C GLN A 555 33.25 -9.58 14.66
N ALA A 556 31.96 -9.81 14.35
CA ALA A 556 31.55 -10.90 13.47
C ALA A 556 31.95 -10.66 12.01
N SER A 557 31.95 -9.41 11.55
CA SER A 557 32.39 -9.04 10.20
C SER A 557 33.90 -9.12 10.06
N GLN A 558 34.65 -8.67 11.07
CA GLN A 558 36.11 -8.80 11.12
C GLN A 558 36.54 -10.27 11.18
N LEU A 559 35.88 -11.12 11.97
CA LEU A 559 36.16 -12.56 12.00
C LEU A 559 35.93 -13.24 10.64
N LEU A 560 34.89 -12.85 9.90
CA LEU A 560 34.62 -13.37 8.55
C LEU A 560 35.61 -12.84 7.51
N GLU A 561 36.06 -11.59 7.64
CA GLU A 561 37.10 -11.01 6.78
C GLU A 561 38.48 -11.62 7.07
N ASP A 562 38.80 -11.90 8.33
CA ASP A 562 40.04 -12.57 8.76
C ASP A 562 40.04 -14.06 8.35
N ASP A 563 38.90 -14.76 8.42
CA ASP A 563 38.74 -16.14 7.93
C ASP A 563 38.82 -16.21 6.38
N ALA A 564 38.32 -15.20 5.67
CA ALA A 564 38.46 -15.10 4.21
C ALA A 564 39.89 -14.74 3.78
N ALA A 565 40.58 -13.89 4.56
CA ALA A 565 41.98 -13.54 4.33
C ALA A 565 42.93 -14.71 4.61
N SER A 566 42.70 -15.47 5.69
CA SER A 566 43.53 -16.64 6.05
C SER A 566 43.37 -17.82 5.09
N ASN A 567 42.18 -18.02 4.51
CA ASN A 567 41.95 -19.05 3.47
C ASN A 567 42.52 -18.68 2.08
N SER A 568 42.94 -17.43 1.86
CA SER A 568 43.57 -17.00 0.60
C SER A 568 45.10 -17.14 0.59
N GLY A 569 45.71 -17.56 1.72
CA GLY A 569 47.16 -17.47 1.94
C GLY A 569 47.91 -18.79 2.18
N SER A 570 47.33 -19.97 1.96
CA SER A 570 48.03 -21.23 2.24
C SER A 570 48.02 -22.23 1.07
N ASP A 571 49.03 -22.13 0.20
CA ASP A 571 49.51 -23.25 -0.61
C ASP A 571 50.15 -24.30 0.32
N VAL A 572 49.34 -25.24 0.83
CA VAL A 572 49.85 -26.40 1.58
C VAL A 572 49.94 -27.60 0.64
N LYS A 573 51.18 -28.00 0.34
CA LYS A 573 51.50 -29.28 -0.30
C LYS A 573 50.96 -30.43 0.54
N ILE A 574 50.13 -31.27 -0.08
CA ILE A 574 49.68 -32.54 0.49
C ILE A 574 50.81 -33.54 0.29
N ASP A 575 51.41 -34.02 1.38
CA ASP A 575 52.27 -35.19 1.37
C ASP A 575 51.51 -36.35 2.03
N SER A 576 51.45 -37.46 1.33
CA SER A 576 50.68 -38.64 1.69
C SER A 576 51.61 -39.67 2.32
N ASP A 577 51.57 -39.86 3.63
CA ASP A 577 51.98 -41.13 4.24
C ASP A 577 51.56 -41.29 5.71
N GLN A 578 51.03 -42.49 6.01
CA GLN A 578 50.97 -43.20 7.30
C GLN A 578 49.75 -43.10 8.25
N PRO A 579 49.48 -44.17 9.04
CA PRO A 579 48.16 -44.81 9.11
C PRO A 579 47.42 -44.66 10.45
N ALA A 580 46.19 -45.18 10.44
CA ALA A 580 45.19 -45.23 11.50
C ALA A 580 45.71 -45.59 12.90
N ALA A 581 45.28 -44.81 13.90
CA ALA A 581 45.27 -45.19 15.31
C ALA A 581 43.90 -44.83 15.93
N GLU A 582 43.42 -45.75 16.76
CA GLU A 582 42.09 -45.86 17.34
C GLU A 582 41.69 -44.69 18.27
N VAL A 583 40.40 -44.36 18.22
CA VAL A 583 39.70 -43.41 19.11
C VAL A 583 39.05 -44.21 20.25
N PRO A 584 39.18 -43.81 21.53
CA PRO A 584 38.20 -44.17 22.55
C PRO A 584 37.10 -43.12 22.65
N ASP A 585 35.87 -43.62 22.68
CA ASP A 585 34.61 -42.89 22.80
C ASP A 585 34.56 -41.88 23.95
N LEU A 586 34.10 -40.67 23.63
CA LEU A 586 33.42 -39.76 24.54
C LEU A 586 32.29 -39.07 23.77
N GLU A 587 31.08 -39.63 23.91
CA GLU A 587 29.84 -39.06 23.40
C GLU A 587 29.46 -37.76 24.14
N SER A 588 28.75 -36.91 23.37
CA SER A 588 27.80 -35.86 23.77
C SER A 588 28.32 -34.43 23.94
N GLY A 589 28.31 -33.71 22.82
CA GLY A 589 28.40 -32.24 22.80
C GLY A 589 28.70 -31.66 21.42
N ALA A 590 27.97 -32.06 20.37
CA ALA A 590 28.21 -31.56 19.02
C ALA A 590 27.91 -30.03 18.94
N PRO A 591 28.85 -29.21 18.43
CA PRO A 591 28.59 -27.82 18.09
C PRO A 591 27.71 -27.76 16.83
N ALA A 592 26.66 -26.94 16.87
CA ALA A 592 25.77 -26.73 15.74
C ALA A 592 26.56 -26.23 14.52
N THR A 593 26.65 -27.10 13.50
CA THR A 593 27.27 -26.82 12.20
C THR A 593 26.67 -25.56 11.56
N GLU A 594 27.52 -24.81 10.85
CA GLU A 594 27.28 -23.57 10.11
C GLU A 594 25.98 -23.53 9.27
N ALA A 595 25.48 -24.70 8.85
CA ALA A 595 24.19 -24.87 8.19
C ALA A 595 22.97 -24.46 9.06
N ALA A 596 23.03 -24.66 10.38
CA ALA A 596 21.96 -24.29 11.30
C ALA A 596 21.90 -22.77 11.55
N LYS A 597 23.06 -22.07 11.51
CA LYS A 597 23.11 -20.60 11.59
C LYS A 597 22.64 -19.96 10.27
N LYS A 598 22.94 -20.55 9.11
CA LYS A 598 22.39 -20.10 7.81
C LYS A 598 20.87 -20.28 7.70
N ALA A 599 20.29 -21.29 8.35
CA ALA A 599 18.84 -21.48 8.37
C ALA A 599 18.09 -20.42 9.21
N TRP A 600 18.74 -19.79 10.19
CA TRP A 600 18.10 -18.82 11.08
C TRP A 600 18.06 -17.39 10.50
N ASN A 601 18.99 -17.05 9.60
CA ASN A 601 19.14 -15.72 8.99
C ASN A 601 18.56 -15.62 7.57
N GLN A 602 17.90 -16.65 7.06
CA GLN A 602 17.09 -16.52 5.85
C GLN A 602 15.66 -16.13 6.22
N PRO A 603 15.06 -15.10 5.58
CA PRO A 603 13.64 -14.80 5.78
C PRO A 603 12.81 -16.01 5.35
N GLY A 604 12.24 -16.69 6.36
CA GLY A 604 11.68 -18.02 6.25
C GLY A 604 10.53 -18.13 5.25
N THR A 605 10.69 -19.07 4.33
CA THR A 605 9.63 -19.94 3.80
C THR A 605 9.00 -20.70 4.96
N PHE A 606 8.05 -20.07 5.66
CA PHE A 606 7.25 -20.73 6.69
C PHE A 606 5.95 -21.27 6.08
N PHE A 607 6.03 -22.43 5.42
CA PHE A 607 5.06 -23.53 5.51
C PHE A 607 5.55 -24.66 4.60
N GLY A 608 5.88 -25.79 5.20
CA GLY A 608 6.41 -26.96 4.50
C GLY A 608 5.48 -27.48 3.41
N ARG A 609 6.02 -27.58 2.20
CA ARG A 609 5.76 -28.68 1.26
C ARG A 609 7.09 -28.98 0.57
N LYS A 610 7.50 -30.24 0.65
CA LYS A 610 8.59 -30.83 -0.12
C LYS A 610 8.37 -30.63 -1.60
#